data_AF-A0ABD0PUJ2-F1
#
_entry.id   AF-A0ABD0PUJ2-F1
#
_cell.length_a   1.000
_cell.length_b   1.000
_cell.length_c   1.000
_cell.angle_alpha   90.00
_cell.angle_beta   90.00
_cell.angle_gamma   90.00
#
_symmetry.space_group_name_H-M   'P 1'
#
loop_
_entity.id
_entity.type
_entity.pdbx_description
1 polymer ?
#
loop_
_entity_poly.entity_id
_entity_poly.type
_entity_poly.pdbx_seq_one_letter_code
_entity_poly.pdbx_strand_id
1 'polypeptide(L)'
;MFLFPSNFLSVFFPITAHLSRIIEAVCIGWFTAECIVRFIVSRDKCEFVRRPLNIIDLLAITPYYISVTMTVLTGENSQLQRAGVTLRVLRMMRIFWVIKLARHFLGLQTLGLTLRRCYREMVMLLVFICVAMAIFGALAQLLEHGLDLESGNEEYASIPAACWWVIISMTTVGYGDMYPITVPGRVLGGL
;
A
#
# COMPACT_ATOMS: atom_id res chain seq x y z
N MET A 1 -18.02 16.42 12.08
CA MET A 1 -19.48 16.52 12.27
C MET A 1 -20.06 17.39 11.15
N PHE A 2 -20.28 16.81 9.96
CA PHE A 2 -21.06 17.44 8.88
C PHE A 2 -22.40 16.71 8.83
N LEU A 3 -23.45 17.34 9.33
CA LEU A 3 -24.83 16.84 9.28
C LEU A 3 -25.37 17.06 7.86
N PHE A 4 -25.02 16.17 6.92
CA PHE A 4 -25.79 16.04 5.68
C PHE A 4 -27.10 15.30 6.01
N PRO A 5 -28.28 15.82 5.59
CA PRO A 5 -29.54 15.16 5.85
C PRO A 5 -29.54 13.77 5.21
N SER A 6 -29.97 12.76 5.95
CA SER A 6 -29.97 11.33 5.58
C SER A 6 -30.63 11.05 4.21
N ASN A 7 -31.63 11.85 3.83
CA ASN A 7 -32.30 11.77 2.53
C ASN A 7 -31.39 12.19 1.35
N PHE A 8 -30.47 13.14 1.56
CA PHE A 8 -29.56 13.60 0.50
C PHE A 8 -28.48 12.56 0.20
N LEU A 9 -27.96 11.89 1.23
CA LEU A 9 -27.06 10.75 1.07
C LEU A 9 -27.76 9.58 0.34
N SER A 10 -29.02 9.27 0.64
CA SER A 10 -29.73 8.15 0.00
C SER A 10 -29.99 8.31 -1.50
N VAL A 11 -30.12 9.56 -1.99
CA VAL A 11 -30.37 9.88 -3.42
C VAL A 11 -29.06 10.17 -4.16
N PHE A 12 -28.09 10.83 -3.52
CA PHE A 12 -26.82 11.18 -4.15
C PHE A 12 -25.86 9.99 -4.23
N PHE A 13 -25.90 9.06 -3.26
CA PHE A 13 -25.05 7.86 -3.24
C PHE A 13 -25.30 6.91 -4.43
N PRO A 14 -26.54 6.58 -4.83
CA PRO A 14 -26.76 5.78 -6.04
C PRO A 14 -26.35 6.55 -7.30
N ILE A 15 -26.67 7.84 -7.42
CA ILE A 15 -26.34 8.65 -8.61
C ILE A 15 -24.82 8.77 -8.80
N THR A 16 -24.09 9.09 -7.72
CA THR A 16 -22.62 9.13 -7.74
C THR A 16 -22.00 7.77 -7.99
N ALA A 17 -22.57 6.69 -7.44
CA ALA A 17 -22.11 5.32 -7.70
C ALA A 17 -22.41 4.85 -9.13
N HIS A 18 -23.48 5.34 -9.76
CA HIS A 18 -23.76 5.07 -11.18
C HIS A 18 -22.80 5.86 -12.08
N LEU A 19 -22.59 7.14 -11.80
CA LEU A 19 -21.65 7.98 -12.55
C LEU A 19 -20.21 7.46 -12.43
N SER A 20 -19.77 7.09 -11.22
CA SER A 20 -18.42 6.55 -11.01
C SER A 20 -18.21 5.23 -11.76
N ARG A 21 -19.25 4.38 -11.83
CA ARG A 21 -19.20 3.13 -12.59
C ARG A 21 -19.13 3.37 -14.10
N ILE A 22 -19.85 4.36 -14.62
CA ILE A 22 -19.80 4.72 -16.04
C ILE A 22 -18.41 5.26 -16.39
N ILE A 23 -17.88 6.19 -15.59
CA ILE A 23 -16.54 6.74 -15.78
C ILE A 23 -15.49 5.62 -15.74
N GLU A 24 -15.58 4.74 -14.74
CA GLU A 24 -14.69 3.59 -14.61
C GLU A 24 -14.76 2.68 -15.85
N ALA A 25 -15.96 2.32 -16.31
CA ALA A 25 -16.15 1.49 -17.50
C ALA A 25 -15.58 2.14 -18.78
N VAL A 26 -15.81 3.45 -18.97
CA VAL A 26 -15.27 4.20 -20.13
C VAL A 26 -13.76 4.27 -20.08
N CYS A 27 -13.18 4.60 -18.91
CA CYS A 27 -11.74 4.64 -18.74
C CYS A 27 -11.12 3.25 -19.02
N ILE A 28 -11.68 2.18 -18.46
CA ILE A 28 -11.18 0.82 -18.68
C ILE A 28 -11.29 0.42 -20.14
N GLY A 29 -12.41 0.76 -20.81
CA GLY A 29 -12.60 0.56 -22.25
C GLY A 29 -11.52 1.25 -23.09
N TRP A 30 -11.16 2.47 -22.72
CA TRP A 30 -10.05 3.18 -23.37
C TRP A 30 -8.71 2.47 -23.14
N PHE A 31 -8.43 2.01 -21.92
CA PHE A 31 -7.19 1.31 -21.62
C PHE A 31 -7.10 -0.08 -22.26
N THR A 32 -8.20 -0.82 -22.38
CA THR A 32 -8.21 -2.06 -23.16
C THR A 32 -7.96 -1.79 -24.62
N ALA A 33 -8.58 -0.76 -25.20
CA ALA A 33 -8.30 -0.37 -26.59
C ALA A 33 -6.81 -0.03 -26.79
N GLU A 34 -6.22 0.77 -25.91
CA GLU A 34 -4.80 1.12 -25.93
C GLU A 34 -3.91 -0.14 -25.82
N CYS A 35 -4.23 -1.07 -24.92
CA CYS A 35 -3.51 -2.33 -24.77
C CYS A 35 -3.63 -3.25 -26.00
N ILE A 36 -4.82 -3.35 -26.59
CA ILE A 36 -5.07 -4.16 -27.80
C ILE A 36 -4.29 -3.58 -28.98
N VAL A 37 -4.34 -2.26 -29.19
CA VAL A 37 -3.58 -1.59 -30.26
C VAL A 37 -2.08 -1.82 -30.09
N ARG A 38 -1.54 -1.66 -28.88
CA ARG A 38 -0.12 -1.94 -28.59
C ARG A 38 0.24 -3.41 -28.83
N PHE A 39 -0.65 -4.32 -28.49
CA PHE A 39 -0.44 -5.75 -28.70
C PHE A 39 -0.41 -6.12 -30.20
N ILE A 40 -1.27 -5.50 -31.02
CA ILE A 40 -1.32 -5.72 -32.47
C ILE A 40 -0.10 -5.14 -33.18
N VAL A 41 0.35 -3.94 -32.76
CA VAL A 41 1.49 -3.24 -33.38
C VAL A 41 2.84 -3.86 -32.99
N SER A 42 2.93 -4.58 -31.87
CA SER A 42 4.17 -5.21 -31.43
C SER A 42 4.52 -6.43 -32.29
N ARG A 43 5.74 -6.43 -32.86
CA ARG A 43 6.28 -7.54 -33.68
C ARG A 43 6.39 -8.86 -32.91
N ASP A 44 6.87 -8.82 -31.67
CA ASP A 44 7.09 -10.01 -30.83
C ASP A 44 6.12 -10.06 -29.65
N LYS A 45 5.09 -10.90 -29.76
CA LYS A 45 3.99 -11.01 -28.78
C LYS A 45 4.44 -11.57 -27.43
N CYS A 46 5.38 -12.53 -27.44
CA CYS A 46 5.87 -13.17 -26.22
C CYS A 46 6.78 -12.25 -25.39
N GLU A 47 7.63 -11.47 -26.06
CA GLU A 47 8.45 -10.46 -25.41
C GLU A 47 7.58 -9.30 -24.89
N PHE A 48 6.56 -8.90 -25.66
CA PHE A 48 5.63 -7.86 -25.26
C PHE A 48 4.96 -8.16 -23.92
N VAL A 49 4.47 -9.39 -23.71
CA VAL A 49 3.80 -9.76 -22.45
C VAL A 49 4.79 -9.83 -21.26
N ARG A 50 6.07 -10.11 -21.52
CA ARG A 50 7.10 -10.18 -20.47
C ARG A 50 7.67 -8.83 -20.03
N ARG A 51 7.40 -7.74 -20.76
CA ARG A 51 7.88 -6.41 -20.38
C ARG A 51 7.13 -5.90 -19.14
N PRO A 52 7.82 -5.40 -18.09
CA PRO A 52 7.20 -5.04 -16.81
C PRO A 52 6.12 -3.95 -16.96
N LEU A 53 6.32 -3.00 -17.86
CA LEU A 53 5.35 -1.94 -18.14
C LEU A 53 4.03 -2.48 -18.75
N ASN A 54 4.10 -3.58 -19.50
CA ASN A 54 2.93 -4.21 -20.11
C ASN A 54 2.22 -5.16 -19.14
N ILE A 55 2.97 -5.77 -18.21
CA ILE A 55 2.39 -6.53 -17.09
C ILE A 55 1.54 -5.62 -16.20
N ILE A 56 2.03 -4.41 -15.88
CA ILE A 56 1.27 -3.41 -15.11
C ILE A 56 0.00 -3.00 -15.87
N ASP A 57 0.10 -2.77 -17.18
CA ASP A 57 -1.05 -2.46 -18.04
C ASP A 57 -2.12 -3.58 -18.00
N LEU A 58 -1.70 -4.85 -18.04
CA LEU A 58 -2.62 -5.99 -17.93
C LEU A 58 -3.24 -6.10 -16.54
N LEU A 59 -2.44 -5.98 -15.47
CA LEU A 59 -2.89 -6.03 -14.08
C LEU A 59 -3.89 -4.92 -13.75
N ALA A 60 -3.75 -3.74 -14.36
CA ALA A 60 -4.67 -2.63 -14.21
C ALA A 60 -6.07 -2.97 -14.76
N ILE A 61 -6.16 -3.73 -15.85
CA ILE A 61 -7.43 -4.07 -16.51
C ILE A 61 -8.16 -5.22 -15.80
N THR A 62 -7.39 -6.17 -15.24
CA THR A 62 -7.87 -7.37 -14.55
C THR A 62 -8.98 -7.16 -13.51
N PRO A 63 -8.90 -6.22 -12.55
CA PRO A 63 -9.90 -6.12 -11.48
C PRO A 63 -11.33 -5.83 -11.99
N TYR A 64 -11.46 -5.08 -13.09
CA TYR A 64 -12.77 -4.81 -13.68
C TYR A 64 -13.37 -6.05 -14.34
N TYR A 65 -12.59 -6.76 -15.16
CA TYR A 65 -13.06 -7.97 -15.84
C TYR A 65 -13.42 -9.09 -14.86
N ILE A 66 -12.66 -9.23 -13.77
CA ILE A 66 -13.00 -10.18 -12.69
C ILE A 66 -14.30 -9.76 -12.01
N SER A 67 -14.47 -8.46 -11.70
CA SER A 67 -15.70 -7.96 -11.09
C SER A 67 -16.92 -8.22 -11.96
N VAL A 68 -16.83 -7.95 -13.26
CA VAL A 68 -17.94 -8.17 -14.21
C VAL A 68 -18.25 -9.67 -14.34
N THR A 69 -17.22 -10.50 -14.51
CA THR A 69 -17.39 -11.96 -14.65
C THR A 69 -18.01 -12.58 -13.39
N MET A 70 -17.59 -12.15 -12.20
CA MET A 70 -18.21 -12.60 -10.95
C MET A 70 -19.67 -12.18 -10.83
N THR A 71 -20.02 -10.94 -11.22
CA THR A 71 -21.42 -10.49 -11.18
C THR A 71 -22.33 -11.24 -12.15
N VAL A 72 -21.80 -11.68 -13.30
CA VAL A 72 -22.56 -12.43 -14.31
C VAL A 72 -22.68 -13.92 -13.93
N LEU A 73 -21.62 -14.53 -13.38
CA LEU A 73 -21.60 -15.96 -13.04
C LEU A 73 -22.30 -16.28 -11.71
N THR A 74 -22.34 -15.36 -10.75
CA THR A 74 -22.82 -15.63 -9.37
C THR A 74 -24.28 -15.25 -9.16
N GLY A 75 -25.10 -15.30 -10.21
CA GLY A 75 -26.52 -14.95 -10.17
C GLY A 75 -27.26 -15.48 -8.91
N GLU A 76 -27.89 -14.54 -8.21
CA GLU A 76 -28.92 -14.70 -7.16
C GLU A 76 -28.74 -15.77 -6.06
N ASN A 77 -27.53 -16.22 -5.76
CA ASN A 77 -27.32 -17.18 -4.67
C ASN A 77 -26.39 -16.66 -3.58
N SER A 78 -26.56 -17.21 -2.37
CA SER A 78 -26.07 -16.84 -1.03
C SER A 78 -24.54 -16.71 -0.84
N GLN A 79 -23.76 -16.51 -1.91
CA GLN A 79 -22.33 -16.17 -1.88
C GLN A 79 -22.04 -14.68 -1.61
N LEU A 80 -23.06 -13.85 -1.36
CA LEU A 80 -22.96 -12.39 -1.16
C LEU A 80 -21.92 -11.98 -0.10
N GLN A 81 -21.68 -12.83 0.91
CA GLN A 81 -20.71 -12.54 1.98
C GLN A 81 -19.24 -12.79 1.55
N ARG A 82 -18.96 -13.81 0.72
CA ARG A 82 -17.63 -14.02 0.10
C ARG A 82 -17.40 -13.02 -1.04
N ALA A 83 -18.43 -12.69 -1.81
CA ALA A 83 -18.36 -11.65 -2.83
C ALA A 83 -18.01 -10.27 -2.22
N GLY A 84 -18.51 -9.93 -1.03
CA GLY A 84 -18.16 -8.69 -0.34
C GLY A 84 -16.67 -8.53 -0.02
N VAL A 85 -15.99 -9.60 0.40
CA VAL A 85 -14.54 -9.59 0.67
C VAL A 85 -13.75 -9.54 -0.64
N THR A 86 -14.13 -10.34 -1.64
CA THR A 86 -13.49 -10.34 -2.96
C THR A 86 -13.61 -8.98 -3.64
N LEU A 87 -14.79 -8.35 -3.60
CA LEU A 87 -15.00 -7.00 -4.12
C LEU A 87 -14.19 -5.94 -3.37
N ARG A 88 -13.94 -6.11 -2.06
CA ARG A 88 -13.08 -5.21 -1.29
C ARG A 88 -11.63 -5.29 -1.75
N VAL A 89 -11.11 -6.51 -1.95
CA VAL A 89 -9.76 -6.73 -2.47
C VAL A 89 -9.64 -6.21 -3.90
N LEU A 90 -10.63 -6.47 -4.76
CA LEU A 90 -10.66 -5.96 -6.14
C LEU A 90 -10.71 -4.42 -6.20
N ARG A 91 -11.34 -3.76 -5.23
CA ARG A 91 -11.26 -2.29 -5.11
C ARG A 91 -9.85 -1.81 -4.75
N MET A 92 -9.12 -2.53 -3.89
CA MET A 92 -7.71 -2.21 -3.59
C MET A 92 -6.79 -2.41 -4.79
N MET A 93 -7.07 -3.38 -5.67
CA MET A 93 -6.33 -3.57 -6.94
C MET A 93 -6.40 -2.34 -7.86
N ARG A 94 -7.31 -1.39 -7.64
CA ARG A 94 -7.32 -0.12 -8.38
C ARG A 94 -6.08 0.74 -8.11
N ILE A 95 -5.30 0.47 -7.06
CA ILE A 95 -4.02 1.16 -6.87
C ILE A 95 -3.03 0.89 -8.02
N PHE A 96 -3.14 -0.27 -8.69
CA PHE A 96 -2.32 -0.58 -9.87
C PHE A 96 -2.58 0.36 -11.04
N TRP A 97 -3.77 0.97 -11.13
CA TRP A 97 -4.05 2.02 -12.10
C TRP A 97 -3.24 3.28 -11.87
N VAL A 98 -3.06 3.67 -10.61
CA VAL A 98 -2.25 4.85 -10.26
C VAL A 98 -0.80 4.64 -10.71
N ILE A 99 -0.31 3.40 -10.65
CA ILE A 99 1.02 3.03 -11.17
C ILE A 99 1.09 3.16 -12.69
N LYS A 100 0.01 2.94 -13.43
CA LYS A 100 -0.01 3.23 -14.88
C LYS A 100 0.19 4.72 -15.16
N LEU A 101 -0.44 5.58 -14.35
CA LEU A 101 -0.27 7.03 -14.45
C LEU A 101 1.19 7.46 -14.21
N ALA A 102 1.92 6.74 -13.36
CA ALA A 102 3.36 6.94 -13.16
C ALA A 102 4.19 6.86 -14.45
N ARG A 103 3.76 6.07 -15.44
CA ARG A 103 4.45 5.97 -16.73
C ARG A 103 4.31 7.24 -17.57
N HIS A 104 3.29 8.06 -17.31
CA HIS A 104 3.07 9.30 -18.06
C HIS A 104 3.79 10.49 -17.41
N PHE A 105 4.16 10.36 -16.12
CA PHE A 105 4.94 11.36 -15.42
C PHE A 105 6.44 11.15 -15.62
N LEU A 106 7.06 12.01 -16.44
CA LEU A 106 8.51 12.05 -16.66
C LEU A 106 9.30 12.10 -15.34
N GLY A 107 8.85 12.90 -14.36
CA GLY A 107 9.51 13.00 -13.05
C GLY A 107 9.60 11.67 -12.30
N LEU A 108 8.56 10.83 -12.35
CA LEU A 108 8.55 9.53 -11.68
C LEU A 108 9.38 8.49 -12.42
N GLN A 109 9.47 8.58 -13.76
CA GLN A 109 10.42 7.78 -14.54
C GLN A 109 11.86 8.15 -14.20
N THR A 110 12.17 9.44 -14.10
CA THR A 110 13.51 9.91 -13.71
C THR A 110 13.84 9.47 -12.29
N LEU A 111 12.91 9.58 -11.35
CA LEU A 111 13.08 9.08 -9.99
C LEU A 111 13.36 7.56 -9.99
N GLY A 112 12.59 6.77 -10.74
CA GLY A 112 12.81 5.32 -10.84
C GLY A 112 14.17 4.96 -11.44
N LEU A 113 14.65 5.71 -12.44
CA LEU A 113 15.98 5.54 -13.00
C LEU A 113 17.10 5.89 -11.99
N THR A 114 16.93 6.99 -11.26
CA THR A 114 17.87 7.42 -10.22
C THR A 114 17.90 6.39 -9.07
N LEU A 115 16.74 5.93 -8.60
CA LEU A 115 16.64 4.86 -7.60
C LEU A 115 17.30 3.58 -8.08
N ARG A 116 17.15 3.21 -9.36
CA ARG A 116 17.82 2.03 -9.91
C ARG A 116 19.34 2.19 -9.93
N ARG A 117 19.85 3.39 -10.22
CA ARG A 117 21.30 3.68 -10.18
C ARG A 117 21.85 3.60 -8.76
N CYS A 118 21.13 4.17 -7.80
CA CYS A 118 21.53 4.18 -6.40
C CYS A 118 21.01 2.96 -5.61
N TYR A 119 20.41 1.96 -6.26
CA TYR A 119 19.74 0.84 -5.58
C TYR A 119 20.70 0.08 -4.65
N ARG A 120 21.94 -0.17 -5.13
CA ARG A 120 22.96 -0.85 -4.33
C ARG A 120 23.29 -0.06 -3.06
N GLU A 121 23.43 1.26 -3.17
CA GLU A 121 23.74 2.14 -2.04
C GLU A 121 22.56 2.24 -1.07
N MET A 122 21.34 2.37 -1.61
CA MET A 122 20.11 2.43 -0.83
C MET A 122 19.87 1.14 -0.03
N VAL A 123 20.12 -0.03 -0.65
CA VAL A 123 20.00 -1.33 0.05
C VAL A 123 21.05 -1.47 1.15
N MET A 124 22.30 -1.06 0.91
CA MET A 124 23.34 -1.09 1.95
C MET A 124 22.97 -0.18 3.15
N LEU A 125 22.43 1.02 2.89
CA LEU A 125 21.90 1.90 3.92
C LEU A 125 20.73 1.26 4.68
N LEU A 126 19.78 0.63 3.96
CA LEU A 126 18.65 -0.05 4.59
C LEU A 126 19.11 -1.18 5.51
N VAL A 127 20.12 -1.95 5.12
CA VAL A 127 20.72 -2.99 5.97
C VAL A 127 21.32 -2.38 7.24
N PHE A 128 22.05 -1.27 7.13
CA PHE A 128 22.60 -0.57 8.29
C PHE A 128 21.49 -0.10 9.24
N ILE A 129 20.42 0.49 8.70
CA ILE A 129 19.24 0.90 9.47
C ILE A 129 18.58 -0.32 10.13
N CYS A 130 18.44 -1.44 9.43
CA CYS A 130 17.88 -2.67 10.01
C CYS A 130 18.72 -3.22 11.17
N VAL A 131 20.05 -3.23 11.03
CA VAL A 131 20.96 -3.66 12.10
C VAL A 131 20.87 -2.69 13.29
N ALA A 132 20.88 -1.38 13.04
CA ALA A 132 20.68 -0.38 14.08
C ALA A 132 19.33 -0.58 14.80
N MET A 133 18.23 -0.74 14.05
CA MET A 133 16.91 -1.00 14.61
C MET A 133 16.88 -2.26 15.49
N ALA A 134 17.55 -3.34 15.09
CA ALA A 134 17.62 -4.56 15.88
C ALA A 134 18.39 -4.34 17.20
N ILE A 135 19.51 -3.60 17.16
CA ILE A 135 20.32 -3.30 18.34
C ILE A 135 19.57 -2.35 19.29
N PHE A 136 19.09 -1.21 18.78
CA PHE A 136 18.34 -0.23 19.57
C PHE A 136 17.02 -0.79 20.10
N GLY A 137 16.32 -1.64 19.33
CA GLY A 137 15.11 -2.31 19.78
C GLY A 137 15.38 -3.30 20.91
N ALA A 138 16.43 -4.12 20.80
CA ALA A 138 16.83 -5.04 21.86
C ALA A 138 17.30 -4.29 23.13
N LEU A 139 18.06 -3.19 22.97
CA LEU A 139 18.49 -2.35 24.08
C LEU A 139 17.31 -1.66 24.76
N ALA A 140 16.40 -1.06 24.00
CA ALA A 140 15.22 -0.39 24.56
C ALA A 140 14.34 -1.37 25.34
N GLN A 141 14.13 -2.57 24.79
CA GLN A 141 13.44 -3.67 25.48
C GLN A 141 14.14 -4.04 26.80
N LEU A 142 15.46 -4.19 26.80
CA LEU A 142 16.23 -4.57 27.98
C LEU A 142 16.23 -3.47 29.05
N LEU A 143 16.29 -2.19 28.65
CA LEU A 143 16.31 -1.07 29.59
C LEU A 143 14.94 -0.82 30.22
N GLU A 144 13.86 -1.06 29.49
CA GLU A 144 12.50 -0.88 29.98
C GLU A 144 11.97 -2.09 30.77
N HIS A 145 12.44 -3.32 30.48
CA HIS A 145 11.98 -4.54 31.17
C HIS A 145 13.03 -5.28 32.01
N GLY A 146 14.32 -5.16 31.71
CA GLY A 146 15.37 -6.01 32.26
C GLY A 146 16.05 -5.51 33.53
N LEU A 147 15.67 -4.35 34.06
CA LEU A 147 16.31 -3.72 35.22
C LEU A 147 15.49 -3.78 36.53
N ASP A 148 14.51 -4.67 36.64
CA ASP A 148 13.69 -4.89 37.86
C ASP A 148 13.11 -3.59 38.47
N LEU A 149 12.77 -2.61 37.63
CA LEU A 149 11.97 -1.47 38.04
C LEU A 149 10.51 -1.94 38.04
N GLU A 150 9.79 -1.77 39.17
CA GLU A 150 8.35 -2.09 39.33
C GLU A 150 7.44 -1.43 38.26
N SER A 151 7.99 -0.55 37.42
CA SER A 151 7.36 0.01 36.22
C SER A 151 7.67 -0.83 34.97
N GLY A 152 7.12 -2.04 34.87
CA GLY A 152 7.15 -2.79 33.62
C GLY A 152 6.33 -2.05 32.55
N ASN A 153 6.97 -1.49 31.52
CA ASN A 153 6.27 -0.80 30.46
C ASN A 153 5.63 -1.80 29.50
N GLU A 154 4.31 -2.05 29.64
CA GLU A 154 3.57 -2.99 28.78
C GLU A 154 3.68 -2.67 27.27
N GLU A 155 3.99 -1.43 26.90
CA GLU A 155 4.18 -1.03 25.50
C GLU A 155 5.41 -1.70 24.88
N TYR A 156 6.43 -2.02 25.68
CA TYR A 156 7.63 -2.75 25.27
C TYR A 156 7.45 -4.25 25.49
N ALA A 157 6.30 -4.86 25.16
CA ALA A 157 6.07 -6.28 25.48
C ALA A 157 7.00 -7.28 24.75
N SER A 158 7.62 -6.87 23.64
CA SER A 158 8.47 -7.75 22.82
C SER A 158 9.46 -6.96 21.98
N ILE A 159 10.54 -7.61 21.53
CA ILE A 159 11.55 -6.99 20.65
C ILE A 159 10.90 -6.37 19.39
N PRO A 160 9.95 -7.01 18.69
CA PRO A 160 9.25 -6.36 17.57
C PRO A 160 8.43 -5.13 17.96
N ALA A 161 7.86 -5.09 19.18
CA ALA A 161 7.18 -3.90 19.68
C ALA A 161 8.19 -2.77 19.93
N ALA A 162 9.33 -3.05 20.57
CA ALA A 162 10.44 -2.10 20.71
C ALA A 162 10.91 -1.53 19.36
N CYS A 163 11.00 -2.35 18.31
CA CYS A 163 11.35 -1.91 16.97
C CYS A 163 10.36 -0.90 16.36
N TRP A 164 9.06 -0.94 16.72
CA TRP A 164 8.08 0.05 16.28
C TRP A 164 8.44 1.45 16.78
N TRP A 165 8.80 1.58 18.06
CA TRP A 165 9.23 2.85 18.60
C TRP A 165 10.56 3.33 17.97
N VAL A 166 11.52 2.42 17.74
CA VAL A 166 12.80 2.77 17.12
C VAL A 166 12.60 3.28 15.69
N ILE A 167 11.74 2.64 14.88
CA ILE A 167 11.53 3.07 13.50
C ILE A 167 10.86 4.46 13.44
N ILE A 168 9.86 4.74 14.28
CA ILE A 168 9.20 6.06 14.30
C ILE A 168 10.11 7.16 14.86
N SER A 169 11.05 6.81 15.74
CA SER A 169 12.01 7.76 16.32
C SER A 169 13.16 8.07 15.35
N MET A 170 13.77 7.05 14.73
CA MET A 170 14.84 7.24 13.73
C MET A 170 14.33 7.95 12.46
N THR A 171 13.07 7.73 12.09
CA THR A 171 12.45 8.46 10.96
C THR A 171 11.90 9.83 11.36
N THR A 172 12.09 10.26 12.60
CA THR A 172 11.64 11.55 13.15
C THR A 172 10.13 11.78 13.07
N VAL A 173 9.34 10.70 12.97
CA VAL A 173 7.88 10.76 12.95
C VAL A 173 7.33 11.02 14.36
N GLY A 174 7.78 10.23 15.34
CA GLY A 174 7.47 10.46 16.76
C GLY A 174 5.99 10.59 17.08
N TYR A 175 5.16 9.59 16.76
CA TYR A 175 3.71 9.62 17.06
C TYR A 175 3.39 9.84 18.55
N GLY A 176 4.29 9.42 19.44
CA GLY A 176 4.13 9.53 20.89
C GLY A 176 3.16 8.50 21.49
N ASP A 177 2.80 7.48 20.73
CA ASP A 177 2.00 6.32 21.16
C ASP A 177 2.78 5.34 22.04
N MET A 178 4.10 5.37 21.93
CA MET A 178 5.02 4.56 22.72
C MET A 178 6.29 5.37 22.99
N TYR A 179 6.85 5.29 24.20
CA TYR A 179 8.10 5.98 24.55
C TYR A 179 8.77 5.40 25.80
N PRO A 180 10.10 5.50 25.93
CA PRO A 180 10.80 5.00 27.09
C PRO A 180 10.46 5.81 28.33
N ILE A 181 10.03 5.14 29.40
CA ILE A 181 9.73 5.78 30.68
C ILE A 181 10.95 5.79 31.59
N THR A 182 11.86 4.81 31.44
CA THR A 182 13.05 4.69 32.28
C THR A 182 14.08 5.75 31.92
N VAL A 183 14.86 6.20 32.93
CA VAL A 183 15.97 7.14 32.73
C VAL A 183 16.98 6.62 31.69
N PRO A 184 17.49 5.37 31.75
CA PRO A 184 18.41 4.86 30.74
C PRO A 184 17.75 4.72 29.36
N GLY A 185 16.47 4.35 29.27
CA GLY A 185 15.73 4.30 28.01
C GLY A 185 15.58 5.69 27.35
N ARG A 186 15.36 6.74 28.14
CA ARG A 186 15.33 8.12 27.65
C ARG A 186 16.68 8.61 27.15
N VAL A 187 17.78 8.21 27.83
CA VAL A 187 19.14 8.49 27.34
C VAL A 187 19.39 7.77 26.02
N LEU A 188 18.97 6.50 25.90
CA LEU A 188 19.05 5.74 24.66
C LEU A 188 18.29 6.43 23.51
N GLY A 189 17.10 7.00 23.77
CA GLY A 189 16.33 7.72 22.76
C GLY A 189 16.91 9.08 22.36
N GLY A 190 17.81 9.65 23.17
CA GLY A 190 18.53 10.88 22.84
C GLY A 190 19.86 10.66 22.11
N LEU A 191 20.35 9.43 22.03
CA LEU A 191 21.58 9.01 21.34
C LEU A 191 21.31 8.69 19.87
#